data_AF-A0A8H7ZT82-F1
#
_entry.id   AF-A0A8H7ZT82-F1
#
_cell.length_a   1.000
_cell.length_b   1.000
_cell.length_c   1.000
_cell.angle_alpha   90.00
_cell.angle_beta   90.00
_cell.angle_gamma   90.00
#
_symmetry.space_group_name_H-M   'P 1'
#
loop_
_entity.id
_entity.type
_entity.pdbx_description
1 polymer ?
#
loop_
_entity_poly.entity_id
_entity_poly.type
_entity_poly.pdbx_seq_one_letter_code
_entity_poly.pdbx_strand_id
1 'polypeptide(L)'
;DIEFRSVDFAYPSRPKHQVFSKFDLVIPKGKVIALCGSSGGGKSTVGALIERFYDPTAGEILVDGRDIRVYDPRWLRRHIGYINQEPSLFAMSILDNIRFGNPEATPEQVVEAARKANAHEFIMSLPEKYDTILGERGVTLSGAADSHSSRASKRPEGEVPDR
;
A
#
# COMPACT_ATOMS: atom_id res chain seq x y z
N ASP A 1 20.57 1.75 -7.03
CA ASP A 1 20.16 3.07 -7.53
C ASP A 1 19.01 2.91 -8.51
N ILE A 2 18.06 3.84 -8.50
CA ILE A 2 17.01 3.95 -9.54
C ILE A 2 17.15 5.31 -10.21
N GLU A 3 17.11 5.34 -11.54
CA GLU A 3 17.23 6.58 -12.32
C GLU A 3 16.14 6.65 -13.39
N PHE A 4 15.47 7.78 -13.50
CA PHE A 4 14.63 8.15 -14.65
C PHE A 4 15.46 9.09 -15.51
N ARG A 5 15.57 8.80 -16.81
CA ARG A 5 16.32 9.61 -17.77
C ARG A 5 15.42 10.03 -18.93
N SER A 6 15.09 11.32 -18.96
CA SER A 6 14.25 11.94 -19.97
C SER A 6 12.97 11.16 -20.25
N VAL A 7 12.30 10.72 -19.18
CA VAL A 7 11.12 9.85 -19.29
C VAL A 7 9.91 10.65 -19.75
N ASP A 8 9.33 10.19 -20.85
CA ASP A 8 7.99 10.59 -21.29
C ASP A 8 6.99 9.50 -20.90
N PHE A 9 5.80 9.90 -20.43
CA PHE A 9 4.75 8.96 -20.13
C PHE A 9 3.35 9.56 -20.23
N ALA A 10 2.42 8.78 -20.80
CA ALA A 10 0.99 8.99 -20.73
C ALA A 10 0.30 7.63 -20.47
N TYR A 11 -0.76 7.63 -19.67
CA TYR A 11 -1.53 6.40 -19.45
C TYR A 11 -2.22 5.97 -20.75
N PRO A 12 -2.25 4.66 -21.10
CA PRO A 12 -2.93 4.17 -22.30
C PRO A 12 -4.41 4.54 -22.38
N SER A 13 -5.09 4.66 -21.24
CA SER A 13 -6.49 5.10 -21.15
C SER A 13 -6.70 6.58 -21.45
N ARG A 14 -5.63 7.39 -21.41
CA ARG A 14 -5.66 8.84 -21.66
C ARG A 14 -4.39 9.27 -22.42
N PRO A 15 -4.19 8.80 -23.67
CA PRO A 15 -2.92 8.96 -24.38
C PRO A 15 -2.60 10.42 -24.74
N LYS A 16 -3.61 11.29 -24.81
CA LYS A 16 -3.44 12.74 -25.05
C LYS A 16 -3.04 13.51 -23.79
N HIS A 17 -3.10 12.89 -22.61
CA HIS A 17 -2.78 13.53 -21.34
C HIS A 17 -1.41 13.07 -20.86
N GLN A 18 -0.38 13.81 -21.26
CA GLN A 18 0.99 13.53 -20.87
C GLN A 18 1.18 13.81 -19.37
N VAL A 19 1.65 12.79 -18.64
CA VAL A 19 1.95 12.88 -17.20
C VAL A 19 3.38 13.34 -16.99
N PHE A 20 4.33 12.78 -17.76
CA PHE A 20 5.73 13.15 -17.73
C PHE A 20 6.22 13.59 -19.10
N SER A 21 7.00 14.67 -19.12
CA SER A 21 7.68 15.21 -20.30
C SER A 21 9.15 15.41 -19.96
N LYS A 22 10.01 14.57 -20.55
CA LYS A 22 11.46 14.51 -20.26
C LYS A 22 11.77 14.54 -18.76
N PHE A 23 11.08 13.70 -17.98
CA PHE A 23 11.24 13.66 -16.54
C PHE A 23 12.54 12.95 -16.13
N ASP A 24 13.31 13.60 -15.26
CA ASP A 24 14.55 13.06 -14.68
C ASP A 24 14.40 12.95 -13.15
N LEU A 25 14.86 11.83 -12.60
CA LEU A 25 14.86 11.56 -11.16
C LEU A 25 15.97 10.57 -10.82
N VAL A 26 16.69 10.82 -9.72
CA VAL A 26 17.67 9.87 -9.18
C VAL A 26 17.29 9.51 -7.75
N ILE A 27 17.18 8.21 -7.49
CA ILE A 27 16.94 7.63 -6.16
C ILE A 27 18.17 6.80 -5.79
N PRO A 28 19.11 7.36 -5.02
CA PRO A 28 20.31 6.64 -4.61
C PRO A 28 19.98 5.49 -3.66
N LYS A 29 20.76 4.41 -3.74
CA LYS A 29 20.65 3.22 -2.90
C LYS A 29 20.80 3.60 -1.44
N GLY A 30 19.93 3.01 -0.60
CA GLY A 30 19.95 3.22 0.84
C GLY A 30 19.50 4.61 1.28
N LYS A 31 18.94 5.43 0.38
CA LYS A 31 18.34 6.72 0.72
C LYS A 31 16.82 6.63 0.72
N VAL A 32 16.22 7.42 1.60
CA VAL A 32 14.78 7.67 1.62
C VAL A 32 14.53 8.97 0.86
N ILE A 33 13.66 8.93 -0.13
CA ILE A 33 13.26 10.08 -0.94
C ILE A 33 11.78 10.35 -0.72
N ALA A 34 11.42 11.61 -0.50
CA ALA A 34 10.04 12.07 -0.44
C ALA A 34 9.70 12.79 -1.75
N LEU A 35 8.65 12.32 -2.43
CA LEU A 35 8.10 12.98 -3.62
C LEU A 35 6.90 13.85 -3.23
N CYS A 36 7.06 15.17 -3.27
CA CYS A 36 6.04 16.15 -2.90
C CYS A 36 5.50 16.88 -4.13
N GLY A 37 4.20 17.20 -4.13
CA GLY A 37 3.56 17.94 -5.22
C GLY A 37 2.03 17.85 -5.19
N SER A 38 1.36 18.66 -6.00
CA SER A 38 -0.11 18.71 -6.10
C SER A 38 -0.71 17.35 -6.47
N SER A 39 -1.98 17.14 -6.09
CA SER A 39 -2.74 15.98 -6.55
C SER A 39 -2.74 15.91 -8.09
N GLY A 40 -2.55 14.71 -8.65
CA GLY A 40 -2.42 14.52 -10.10
C GLY A 40 -1.02 14.80 -10.69
N GLY A 41 -0.06 15.31 -9.93
CA GLY A 41 1.31 15.60 -10.42
C GLY A 41 2.21 14.39 -10.72
N GLY A 42 1.64 13.19 -10.94
CA GLY A 42 2.40 12.00 -11.32
C GLY A 42 3.13 11.25 -10.19
N LYS A 43 2.97 11.63 -8.92
CA LYS A 43 3.64 10.97 -7.78
C LYS A 43 3.42 9.44 -7.75
N SER A 44 2.17 9.01 -7.82
CA SER A 44 1.82 7.58 -7.87
C SER A 44 2.28 6.93 -9.18
N THR A 45 2.40 7.71 -10.25
CA THR A 45 2.91 7.25 -11.55
C THR A 45 4.38 6.86 -11.48
N VAL A 46 5.21 7.54 -10.68
CA VAL A 46 6.60 7.12 -10.42
C VAL A 46 6.64 5.70 -9.87
N GLY A 47 5.83 5.41 -8.84
CA GLY A 47 5.73 4.05 -8.28
C GLY A 47 5.25 3.03 -9.32
N ALA A 48 4.20 3.35 -10.06
CA ALA A 48 3.65 2.45 -11.08
C ALA A 48 4.65 2.11 -12.20
N LEU A 49 5.54 3.04 -12.56
CA LEU A 49 6.61 2.81 -13.53
C LEU A 49 7.75 1.96 -12.93
N ILE A 50 8.14 2.21 -11.67
CA ILE A 50 9.13 1.38 -10.96
C ILE A 50 8.64 -0.06 -10.80
N GLU A 51 7.35 -0.27 -10.52
CA GLU A 51 6.74 -1.61 -10.40
C GLU A 51 6.44 -2.27 -11.75
N ARG A 52 6.77 -1.58 -12.86
CA ARG A 52 6.46 -2.00 -14.23
C ARG A 52 5.01 -2.41 -14.41
N PHE A 53 4.07 -1.67 -13.81
CA PHE A 53 2.66 -1.74 -14.23
C PHE A 53 2.46 -1.09 -15.60
N TYR A 54 3.34 -0.13 -15.91
CA TYR A 54 3.47 0.48 -17.22
C TYR A 54 4.95 0.62 -17.55
N ASP A 55 5.28 0.63 -18.84
CA ASP A 55 6.59 1.03 -19.33
C ASP A 55 6.52 2.50 -19.80
N PRO A 56 7.63 3.26 -19.75
CA PRO A 56 7.67 4.63 -20.24
C PRO A 56 7.41 4.68 -21.75
N THR A 57 6.76 5.73 -22.24
CA THR A 57 6.50 5.89 -23.68
C THR A 57 7.76 6.31 -24.45
N ALA A 58 8.67 7.04 -23.80
CA ALA A 58 10.03 7.30 -24.28
C ALA A 58 10.99 7.54 -23.09
N GLY A 59 12.29 7.52 -23.36
CA GLY A 59 13.34 7.57 -22.34
C GLY A 59 13.63 6.19 -21.73
N GLU A 60 14.33 6.19 -20.61
CA GLU A 60 14.72 4.98 -19.89
C GLU A 60 14.57 5.14 -18.37
N ILE A 61 14.23 4.04 -17.72
CA ILE A 61 14.27 3.92 -16.25
C ILE A 61 15.32 2.86 -15.96
N LEU A 62 16.32 3.17 -15.16
CA LEU A 62 17.43 2.28 -14.84
C LEU A 62 17.31 1.79 -13.40
N VAL A 63 17.61 0.51 -13.19
CA VAL A 63 17.83 -0.10 -11.88
C VAL A 63 19.25 -0.65 -11.87
N ASP A 64 20.09 -0.08 -11.00
CA ASP A 64 21.53 -0.37 -10.92
C ASP A 64 22.22 -0.25 -12.28
N GLY A 65 21.90 0.82 -13.02
CA GLY A 65 22.50 1.15 -14.31
C GLY A 65 22.01 0.32 -15.50
N ARG A 66 21.04 -0.58 -15.32
CA ARG A 66 20.42 -1.37 -16.40
C ARG A 66 18.97 -0.97 -16.59
N ASP A 67 18.53 -0.90 -17.84
CA ASP A 67 17.14 -0.58 -18.16
C ASP A 67 16.18 -1.54 -17.44
N ILE A 68 15.18 -0.99 -16.78
CA ILE A 68 14.20 -1.74 -15.98
C ILE A 68 13.47 -2.79 -16.83
N ARG A 69 13.36 -2.57 -18.14
CA ARG A 69 12.69 -3.44 -19.10
C ARG A 69 13.39 -4.79 -19.29
N VAL A 70 14.69 -4.89 -18.96
CA VAL A 70 15.44 -6.15 -19.07
C VAL A 70 15.08 -7.16 -17.96
N TYR A 71 14.50 -6.68 -16.86
CA TYR A 71 14.12 -7.54 -15.74
C TYR A 71 12.72 -8.13 -15.94
N ASP A 72 12.55 -9.41 -15.61
CA ASP A 72 11.21 -10.00 -15.47
C ASP A 72 10.44 -9.24 -14.36
N PRO A 73 9.21 -8.76 -14.64
CA PRO A 73 8.45 -8.00 -13.66
C PRO A 73 8.17 -8.74 -12.35
N ARG A 74 8.05 -10.08 -12.35
CA ARG A 74 7.83 -10.87 -11.12
C ARG A 74 9.11 -10.94 -10.29
N TRP A 75 10.27 -11.03 -10.92
CA TRP A 75 11.55 -10.94 -10.23
C TRP A 75 11.73 -9.54 -9.62
N LEU A 76 11.46 -8.49 -10.38
CA LEU A 76 11.59 -7.11 -9.93
C LEU A 76 10.70 -6.81 -8.71
N ARG A 77 9.41 -7.17 -8.77
CA ARG A 77 8.44 -6.94 -7.69
C ARG A 77 8.76 -7.70 -6.40
N ARG A 78 9.48 -8.82 -6.46
CA ARG A 78 9.96 -9.50 -5.24
C ARG A 78 10.98 -8.70 -4.44
N HIS A 79 11.62 -7.71 -5.06
CA HIS A 79 12.60 -6.82 -4.43
C HIS A 79 11.99 -5.47 -4.02
N ILE A 80 10.68 -5.28 -4.21
CA ILE A 80 9.97 -4.04 -3.93
C ILE A 80 8.90 -4.31 -2.87
N GLY A 81 8.97 -3.58 -1.76
CA GLY A 81 7.83 -3.46 -0.84
C GLY A 81 6.91 -2.33 -1.31
N TYR A 82 5.64 -2.63 -1.52
CA TYR A 82 4.63 -1.65 -1.91
C TYR A 82 3.57 -1.51 -0.82
N ILE A 83 3.25 -0.28 -0.44
CA ILE A 83 2.17 0.04 0.49
C ILE A 83 1.17 0.90 -0.28
N ASN A 84 -0.03 0.36 -0.48
CA ASN A 84 -1.09 1.09 -1.16
C ASN A 84 -1.64 2.20 -0.25
N GLN A 85 -2.10 3.30 -0.84
CA GLN A 85 -2.79 4.37 -0.09
C GLN A 85 -4.07 3.86 0.56
N GLU A 86 -4.79 2.97 -0.14
CA GLU A 86 -5.95 2.26 0.39
C GLU A 86 -5.61 0.76 0.49
N PRO A 87 -5.26 0.26 1.69
CA PRO A 87 -4.90 -1.14 1.87
C PRO A 87 -6.13 -2.02 1.64
N SER A 88 -6.01 -2.97 0.72
CA SER A 88 -7.02 -4.00 0.49
C SER A 88 -6.66 -5.26 1.26
N LEU A 89 -7.64 -5.81 1.99
CA LEU A 89 -7.51 -7.07 2.71
C LEU A 89 -8.39 -8.12 2.04
N PHE A 90 -7.88 -9.34 1.95
CA PHE A 90 -8.63 -10.46 1.37
C PHE A 90 -9.52 -11.10 2.43
N ALA A 91 -10.61 -11.72 1.97
CA ALA A 91 -11.55 -12.44 2.82
C ALA A 91 -10.97 -13.79 3.29
N MET A 92 -9.98 -13.72 4.17
CA MET A 92 -9.21 -14.85 4.71
C MET A 92 -8.61 -14.47 6.06
N SER A 93 -7.90 -15.40 6.71
CA SER A 93 -7.32 -15.15 8.04
C SER A 93 -6.32 -13.99 8.04
N ILE A 94 -6.11 -13.37 9.20
CA ILE A 94 -5.04 -12.35 9.37
C ILE A 94 -3.67 -12.97 9.05
N LEU A 95 -3.42 -14.21 9.48
CA LEU A 95 -2.21 -14.97 9.19
C LEU A 95 -1.96 -15.01 7.68
N ASP A 96 -2.97 -15.44 6.92
CA ASP A 96 -2.85 -15.60 5.49
C ASP A 96 -2.73 -14.24 4.80
N ASN A 97 -3.43 -13.20 5.28
CA ASN A 97 -3.33 -11.84 4.71
C ASN A 97 -1.90 -11.30 4.81
N ILE A 98 -1.23 -11.53 5.94
CA ILE A 98 0.17 -11.13 6.11
C ILE A 98 1.08 -12.03 5.25
N ARG A 99 0.84 -13.35 5.25
CA ARG A 99 1.60 -14.31 4.42
C ARG A 99 1.40 -14.08 2.93
N PHE A 100 0.34 -13.41 2.50
CA PHE A 100 0.13 -13.07 1.10
C PHE A 100 1.30 -12.28 0.49
N GLY A 101 1.96 -11.42 1.29
CA GLY A 101 3.15 -10.68 0.86
C GLY A 101 4.41 -11.55 0.68
N ASN A 102 4.46 -12.71 1.32
CA ASN A 102 5.50 -13.73 1.16
C ASN A 102 4.92 -15.14 1.43
N PRO A 103 4.43 -15.84 0.40
CA PRO A 103 3.76 -17.14 0.56
C PRO A 103 4.60 -18.21 1.28
N GLU A 104 5.93 -18.09 1.22
CA GLU A 104 6.88 -19.02 1.85
C GLU A 104 7.16 -18.67 3.33
N ALA A 105 6.54 -17.61 3.88
CA ALA A 105 6.81 -17.18 5.25
C ALA A 105 6.27 -18.18 6.29
N THR A 106 7.13 -18.58 7.23
CA THR A 106 6.70 -19.42 8.35
C THR A 106 5.74 -18.66 9.28
N PRO A 107 4.92 -19.33 10.10
CA PRO A 107 4.07 -18.66 11.09
C PRO A 107 4.85 -17.70 12.00
N GLU A 108 6.07 -18.05 12.39
CA GLU A 108 6.93 -17.22 13.24
C GLU A 108 7.34 -15.93 12.52
N GLN A 109 7.67 -16.02 11.22
CA GLN A 109 8.00 -14.85 10.40
C GLN A 109 6.80 -13.93 10.21
N VAL A 110 5.59 -14.49 10.08
CA VAL A 110 4.34 -13.72 10.02
C VAL A 110 4.11 -12.96 11.33
N VAL A 111 4.28 -13.62 12.47
CA VAL A 111 4.15 -12.98 13.79
C VAL A 111 5.19 -11.88 13.97
N GLU A 112 6.43 -12.12 13.57
CA GLU A 112 7.50 -11.12 13.65
C GLU A 112 7.23 -9.90 12.75
N ALA A 113 6.70 -10.12 11.53
CA ALA A 113 6.27 -9.03 10.66
C ALA A 113 5.17 -8.18 11.31
N ALA A 114 4.18 -8.83 11.94
CA ALA A 114 3.12 -8.14 12.67
C ALA A 114 3.64 -7.34 13.88
N ARG A 115 4.67 -7.84 14.59
CA ARG A 115 5.31 -7.09 15.69
C ARG A 115 6.02 -5.85 15.18
N LYS A 116 6.79 -5.98 14.10
CA LYS A 116 7.47 -4.84 13.44
C LYS A 116 6.48 -3.80 12.92
N ALA A 117 5.30 -4.23 12.50
CA ALA A 117 4.19 -3.36 12.09
C ALA A 117 3.34 -2.82 13.26
N ASN A 118 3.71 -3.13 14.52
CA ASN A 118 2.95 -2.77 15.73
C ASN A 118 1.49 -3.28 15.72
N ALA A 119 1.22 -4.38 15.02
CA ALA A 119 -0.10 -4.99 14.89
C ALA A 119 -0.30 -6.20 15.82
N HIS A 120 0.78 -6.76 16.38
CA HIS A 120 0.71 -8.01 17.14
C HIS A 120 -0.24 -7.95 18.35
N GLU A 121 -0.12 -6.93 19.20
CA GLU A 121 -0.96 -6.80 20.40
C GLU A 121 -2.45 -6.67 20.04
N PHE A 122 -2.74 -5.90 18.99
CA PHE A 122 -4.09 -5.79 18.47
C PHE A 122 -4.62 -7.15 17.98
N ILE A 123 -3.84 -7.86 17.17
CA ILE A 123 -4.23 -9.19 16.66
C ILE A 123 -4.48 -10.14 17.83
N MET A 124 -3.61 -10.15 18.83
CA MET A 124 -3.73 -11.02 20.01
C MET A 124 -4.93 -10.69 20.91
N SER A 125 -5.50 -9.48 20.80
CA SER A 125 -6.73 -9.09 21.51
C SER A 125 -8.01 -9.65 20.88
N LEU A 126 -7.93 -10.13 19.63
CA LEU A 126 -9.07 -10.72 18.93
C LEU A 126 -9.35 -12.15 19.44
N PRO A 127 -10.63 -12.60 19.46
CA PRO A 127 -10.99 -13.94 19.94
C PRO A 127 -10.25 -15.07 19.22
N GLU A 128 -10.12 -14.96 17.89
CA GLU A 128 -9.47 -15.96 17.03
C GLU A 128 -8.02 -15.58 16.66
N LYS A 129 -7.51 -14.46 17.21
CA LYS A 129 -6.14 -13.99 17.01
C LYS A 129 -5.75 -13.94 15.52
N TYR A 130 -4.69 -14.63 15.12
CA TYR A 130 -4.22 -14.70 13.74
C TYR A 130 -5.16 -15.50 12.81
N ASP A 131 -5.99 -16.38 13.36
CA ASP A 131 -6.97 -17.15 12.59
C ASP A 131 -8.24 -16.34 12.29
N THR A 132 -8.40 -15.16 12.90
CA THR A 132 -9.53 -14.25 12.64
C THR A 132 -9.69 -14.00 11.14
N ILE A 133 -10.85 -14.39 10.60
CA ILE A 133 -11.20 -14.17 9.20
C ILE A 133 -11.61 -12.70 8.98
N LEU A 134 -10.92 -12.03 8.05
CA LEU A 134 -11.27 -10.70 7.59
C LEU A 134 -12.34 -10.77 6.49
N GLY A 135 -13.12 -9.71 6.29
CA GLY A 135 -14.03 -9.58 5.14
C GLY A 135 -15.43 -10.20 5.25
N GLU A 136 -15.68 -11.20 6.12
CA GLU A 136 -17.01 -11.86 6.14
C GLU A 136 -18.09 -11.11 6.94
N ARG A 137 -17.73 -10.28 7.95
CA ARG A 137 -18.71 -9.63 8.85
C ARG A 137 -18.28 -8.27 9.42
N GLY A 138 -17.73 -7.39 8.58
CA GLY A 138 -17.48 -6.00 9.02
C GLY A 138 -16.33 -5.82 10.01
N VAL A 139 -15.42 -6.80 10.14
CA VAL A 139 -14.10 -6.55 10.74
C VAL A 139 -13.29 -5.76 9.72
N THR A 140 -13.52 -4.46 9.66
CA THR A 140 -12.60 -3.52 9.02
C THR A 140 -11.51 -3.20 10.03
N LEU A 141 -10.25 -3.51 9.69
CA LEU A 141 -9.08 -3.19 10.53
C LEU A 141 -8.85 -1.66 10.68
N SER A 142 -9.70 -0.83 10.09
CA SER A 142 -9.69 0.62 10.21
C SER A 142 -10.05 1.16 11.61
N GLY A 143 -10.56 0.32 12.53
CA GLY A 143 -11.00 0.75 13.86
C GLY A 143 -9.94 0.71 14.99
N ALA A 144 -8.72 0.24 14.71
CA ALA A 144 -7.71 0.03 15.77
C ALA A 144 -7.06 1.32 16.29
N ALA A 145 -7.29 2.48 15.66
CA ALA A 145 -6.85 3.78 16.16
C ALA A 145 -7.95 4.57 16.91
N ASP A 146 -9.24 4.25 16.68
CA ASP A 146 -10.37 5.09 17.13
C ASP A 146 -11.18 4.53 18.31
N SER A 147 -10.80 3.37 18.87
CA SER A 147 -11.53 2.72 19.97
C SER A 147 -11.13 3.23 21.37
N HIS A 148 -10.95 4.54 21.51
CA HIS A 148 -10.91 5.25 22.82
C HIS A 148 -12.05 6.27 23.00
N SER A 149 -13.09 6.23 22.16
CA SER A 149 -14.28 7.09 22.33
C SER A 149 -15.58 6.34 22.10
N SER A 150 -15.96 5.49 23.05
CA SER A 150 -17.35 5.04 23.19
C SER A 150 -17.69 4.79 24.66
N ARG A 151 -17.57 5.85 25.46
CA ARG A 151 -18.26 5.94 26.75
C ARG A 151 -19.25 7.10 26.72
N ALA A 152 -20.49 6.74 27.05
CA ALA A 152 -21.61 7.59 27.44
C ALA A 152 -22.35 8.33 26.32
N SER A 153 -23.50 7.79 25.92
CA SER A 153 -24.76 8.37 26.40
C SER A 153 -25.92 7.40 26.10
N LYS A 154 -26.39 6.73 27.16
CA LYS A 154 -27.73 6.11 27.15
C LYS A 154 -28.74 7.25 27.18
N ARG A 155 -29.64 7.30 26.18
CA ARG A 155 -30.92 8.01 26.32
C ARG A 155 -31.71 7.42 27.50
N PRO A 156 -32.58 8.23 28.10
CA PRO A 156 -33.94 7.77 28.31
C PRO A 156 -34.94 8.70 27.62
N GLU A 157 -35.98 8.05 27.11
CA GLU A 157 -37.24 8.61 26.63
C GLU A 157 -38.01 9.28 27.77
N GLY A 158 -38.84 10.28 27.46
CA GLY A 158 -39.82 10.81 28.41
C GLY A 158 -40.40 12.18 28.04
N GLU A 159 -41.65 12.13 27.60
CA GLU A 159 -42.72 13.14 27.75
C GLU A 159 -42.66 14.50 27.03
N VAL A 160 -43.59 14.62 26.08
CA VAL A 160 -44.20 15.88 25.60
C VAL A 160 -45.17 16.38 26.68
N PRO A 161 -45.27 17.71 26.90
CA PRO A 161 -46.60 18.27 27.08
C PRO A 161 -46.88 19.51 26.22
N ASP A 162 -48.13 19.49 25.78
CA ASP A 162 -48.97 20.50 25.15
C ASP A 162 -48.97 21.88 25.85
N ARG A 163 -48.65 22.94 25.09
CA ARG A 163 -49.49 24.12 24.82
C ARG A 163 -48.77 25.16 23.96
#